data_AF-A0AAV5I6A6-F1
#
_entry.id   AF-A0AAV5I6A6-F1
#
_cell.length_a   1.000
_cell.length_b   1.000
_cell.length_c   1.000
_cell.angle_alpha   90.00
_cell.angle_beta   90.00
_cell.angle_gamma   90.00
#
_symmetry.space_group_name_H-M   'P 1'
#
loop_
_entity.id
_entity.type
_entity.pdbx_description
1 polymer ?
#
loop_
_entity_poly.entity_id
_entity_poly.type
_entity_poly.pdbx_seq_one_letter_code
_entity_poly.pdbx_strand_id
1 'polypeptide(L)'
;MASSSSSESSMKTRYFEDFREDALYLFDEIQSLHFHLKPNQYTLSNTLTACAKLRDVAFGNKLHAYAIWAGYKAYSHVSNTLLSLYVKGQDLVSVKWVFEEIENPDVYSWTTLLSSCTKLGDVGFACEVFDGMSEKGCGSVECNEYWVCGKWV
;
A
#
# COMPACT_ATOMS: atom_id res chain seq x y z
N MET A 1 26.95 -4.50 6.94
CA MET A 1 25.75 -4.42 6.07
C MET A 1 24.88 -5.69 6.12
N ALA A 2 25.02 -6.59 7.11
CA ALA A 2 24.20 -7.81 7.22
C ALA A 2 23.08 -7.75 8.29
N SER A 3 22.96 -6.63 9.01
CA SER A 3 22.05 -6.49 10.16
C SER A 3 20.68 -5.89 9.80
N SER A 4 20.52 -5.23 8.65
CA SER A 4 19.25 -4.63 8.20
C SER A 4 18.31 -5.63 7.52
N SER A 5 18.84 -6.58 6.75
CA SER A 5 18.03 -7.57 6.01
C SER A 5 17.36 -8.62 6.93
N SER A 6 17.96 -8.93 8.07
CA SER A 6 17.38 -9.85 9.06
C SER A 6 16.20 -9.23 9.81
N SER A 7 16.23 -7.92 10.09
CA SER A 7 15.11 -7.21 10.72
C SER A 7 13.94 -7.02 9.75
N GLU A 8 14.22 -6.71 8.48
CA GLU A 8 13.18 -6.58 7.45
C GLU A 8 12.47 -7.90 7.18
N SER A 9 13.22 -9.01 7.12
CA SER A 9 12.63 -10.34 6.95
C SER A 9 11.76 -10.75 8.15
N SER A 10 12.21 -10.45 9.36
CA SER A 10 11.44 -10.72 10.58
C SER A 10 10.20 -9.82 10.71
N MET A 11 10.29 -8.56 10.26
CA MET A 11 9.13 -7.67 10.14
C MET A 11 8.15 -8.21 9.10
N LYS A 12 8.66 -8.70 7.95
CA LYS A 12 7.89 -9.39 6.91
C LYS A 12 7.04 -10.52 7.46
N THR A 13 7.66 -11.42 8.21
CA THR A 13 6.95 -12.54 8.84
C THR A 13 5.92 -12.09 9.87
N ARG A 14 6.29 -11.18 10.78
CA ARG A 14 5.39 -10.74 11.86
C ARG A 14 4.14 -10.04 11.36
N TYR A 15 4.26 -9.23 10.32
CA TYR A 15 3.09 -8.60 9.71
C TYR A 15 2.27 -9.57 8.88
N PHE A 16 2.87 -10.57 8.21
CA PHE A 16 2.12 -11.65 7.57
C PHE A 16 1.32 -12.49 8.58
N GLU A 17 1.80 -12.60 9.82
CA GLU A 17 1.06 -13.21 10.93
C GLU A 17 -0.11 -12.31 11.36
N ASP A 18 0.15 -11.02 11.64
CA ASP A 18 -0.88 -10.02 12.00
C ASP A 18 -1.99 -9.95 10.93
N PHE A 19 -1.58 -9.92 9.67
CA PHE A 19 -2.47 -9.90 8.51
C PHE A 19 -3.32 -11.17 8.38
N ARG A 20 -2.75 -12.34 8.73
CA ARG A 20 -3.43 -13.63 8.62
C ARG A 20 -4.48 -13.80 9.73
N GLU A 21 -4.17 -13.35 10.94
CA GLU A 21 -5.12 -13.37 12.06
C GLU A 21 -6.30 -12.43 11.80
N ASP A 22 -6.03 -11.21 11.34
CA ASP A 22 -7.06 -10.25 10.93
C ASP A 22 -7.94 -10.82 9.81
N ALA A 23 -7.36 -11.48 8.81
CA ALA A 23 -8.09 -12.09 7.71
C ALA A 23 -9.08 -13.18 8.18
N LEU A 24 -8.67 -14.04 9.10
CA LEU A 24 -9.51 -15.11 9.64
C LEU A 24 -10.63 -14.55 10.51
N TYR A 25 -10.32 -13.55 11.36
CA TYR A 25 -11.32 -12.89 12.19
C TYR A 25 -12.39 -12.18 11.34
N LEU A 26 -11.99 -11.44 10.31
CA LEU A 26 -12.94 -10.82 9.38
C LEU A 26 -13.73 -11.80 8.56
N PHE A 27 -13.12 -12.91 8.16
CA PHE A 27 -13.83 -13.95 7.43
C PHE A 27 -14.99 -14.48 8.28
N ASP A 28 -14.76 -14.75 9.56
CA ASP A 28 -15.80 -15.16 10.50
C ASP A 28 -16.84 -14.05 10.73
N GLU A 29 -16.40 -12.80 10.90
CA GLU A 29 -17.27 -11.65 11.11
C GLU A 29 -18.17 -11.36 9.90
N ILE A 30 -17.62 -11.35 8.68
CA ILE A 30 -18.36 -11.15 7.42
C ILE A 30 -19.27 -12.34 7.11
N GLN A 31 -18.87 -13.55 7.48
CA GLN A 31 -19.71 -14.73 7.36
C GLN A 31 -20.87 -14.71 8.37
N SER A 32 -20.67 -14.11 9.55
CA SER A 32 -21.71 -13.92 10.56
C SER A 32 -22.68 -12.78 10.21
N LEU A 33 -22.19 -11.72 9.55
CA LEU A 33 -22.95 -10.56 9.10
C LEU A 33 -23.59 -10.82 7.72
N HIS A 34 -24.57 -11.73 7.67
CA HIS A 34 -25.52 -11.91 6.57
C HIS A 34 -24.95 -12.09 5.14
N PHE A 35 -25.18 -13.29 4.60
CA PHE A 35 -24.86 -13.83 3.26
C PHE A 35 -25.22 -12.97 2.02
N HIS A 36 -25.81 -11.77 2.17
CA HIS A 36 -26.39 -10.99 1.06
C HIS A 36 -25.68 -9.68 0.72
N LEU A 37 -24.71 -9.20 1.50
CA LEU A 37 -24.04 -7.92 1.24
C LEU A 37 -22.53 -8.04 1.34
N LYS A 38 -21.91 -8.85 0.48
CA LYS A 38 -20.45 -8.87 0.31
C LYS A 38 -20.01 -7.51 -0.25
N PRO A 39 -19.23 -6.69 0.48
CA PRO A 39 -18.75 -5.40 -0.03
C PRO A 39 -17.97 -5.61 -1.32
N ASN A 40 -18.28 -4.84 -2.37
CA ASN A 40 -17.52 -4.87 -3.62
C ASN A 40 -16.25 -4.00 -3.53
N GLN A 41 -15.43 -3.99 -4.58
CA GLN A 41 -14.19 -3.23 -4.66
C GLN A 41 -14.37 -1.72 -4.46
N TYR A 42 -15.49 -1.16 -4.90
CA TYR A 42 -15.79 0.27 -4.74
C TYR A 42 -16.21 0.60 -3.30
N THR A 43 -17.05 -0.23 -2.70
CA THR A 43 -17.40 -0.12 -1.28
C THR A 43 -16.15 -0.20 -0.42
N LEU A 44 -15.26 -1.14 -0.71
CA LEU A 44 -13.99 -1.30 -0.01
C LEU A 44 -13.10 -0.05 -0.14
N SER A 45 -12.91 0.47 -1.36
CA SER A 45 -12.09 1.67 -1.59
C SER A 45 -12.68 2.91 -0.90
N ASN A 46 -14.00 3.07 -0.89
CA ASN A 46 -14.65 4.18 -0.18
C ASN A 46 -14.42 4.08 1.35
N THR A 47 -14.58 2.89 1.92
CA THR A 47 -14.34 2.67 3.35
C THR A 47 -12.88 2.88 3.71
N LEU A 48 -11.94 2.32 2.92
CA LEU A 48 -10.50 2.55 3.09
C LEU A 48 -10.14 4.04 3.02
N THR A 49 -10.78 4.79 2.12
CA THR A 49 -10.58 6.25 2.03
C THR A 49 -11.04 6.96 3.30
N ALA A 50 -12.15 6.53 3.90
CA ALA A 50 -12.61 7.05 5.19
C ALA A 50 -11.61 6.73 6.31
N CYS A 51 -11.12 5.49 6.38
CA CYS A 51 -10.08 5.07 7.33
C CYS A 51 -8.81 5.90 7.17
N ALA A 52 -8.39 6.15 5.93
CA ALA A 52 -7.23 6.98 5.62
C ALA A 52 -7.42 8.42 6.14
N LYS A 53 -8.62 9.00 6.01
CA LYS A 53 -8.95 10.33 6.56
C LYS A 53 -8.96 10.34 8.08
N LEU A 54 -9.46 9.28 8.70
CA LEU A 54 -9.48 9.10 10.16
C LEU A 54 -8.14 8.65 10.74
N ARG A 55 -7.20 8.25 9.87
CA ARG A 55 -5.91 7.63 10.20
C ARG A 55 -6.08 6.35 11.04
N ASP A 56 -7.19 5.64 10.83
CA ASP A 56 -7.49 4.38 11.49
C ASP A 56 -6.85 3.22 10.71
N VAL A 57 -5.57 2.99 10.99
CA VAL A 57 -4.79 1.92 10.35
C VAL A 57 -5.24 0.55 10.82
N ALA A 58 -5.70 0.42 12.07
CA ALA A 58 -6.15 -0.86 12.62
C ALA A 58 -7.38 -1.39 11.87
N PHE A 59 -8.40 -0.55 11.66
CA PHE A 59 -9.53 -0.94 10.82
C PHE A 59 -9.15 -1.02 9.33
N GLY A 60 -8.18 -0.22 8.90
CA GLY A 60 -7.59 -0.33 7.57
C GLY A 60 -6.93 -1.69 7.28
N ASN A 61 -6.21 -2.27 8.25
CA ASN A 61 -5.60 -3.60 8.15
C ASN A 61 -6.65 -4.67 7.97
N LYS A 62 -7.74 -4.55 8.72
CA LYS A 62 -8.90 -5.40 8.56
C LYS A 62 -9.43 -5.37 7.11
N LEU A 63 -9.63 -4.18 6.56
CA LEU A 63 -10.06 -4.03 5.17
C LEU A 63 -9.03 -4.54 4.15
N HIS A 64 -7.73 -4.39 4.43
CA HIS A 64 -6.67 -4.94 3.60
C HIS A 64 -6.71 -6.49 3.60
N ALA A 65 -6.93 -7.10 4.77
CA ALA A 65 -7.12 -8.54 4.92
C ALA A 65 -8.27 -9.05 4.06
N TYR A 66 -9.42 -8.36 4.13
CA TYR A 66 -10.55 -8.62 3.25
C TYR A 66 -10.23 -8.41 1.77
N ALA A 67 -9.44 -7.40 1.41
CA ALA A 67 -9.03 -7.13 0.02
C ALA A 67 -8.25 -8.29 -0.60
N ILE A 68 -7.34 -8.93 0.17
CA ILE A 68 -6.61 -10.12 -0.26
C ILE A 68 -7.58 -11.28 -0.43
N TRP A 69 -8.37 -11.56 0.61
CA TRP A 69 -9.30 -12.68 0.59
C TRP A 69 -10.30 -12.59 -0.57
N ALA A 70 -10.82 -11.40 -0.85
CA ALA A 70 -11.78 -11.17 -1.93
C ALA A 70 -11.12 -10.99 -3.32
N GLY A 71 -9.79 -10.98 -3.42
CA GLY A 71 -9.06 -10.78 -4.67
C GLY A 71 -9.12 -9.35 -5.21
N TYR A 72 -9.49 -8.36 -4.39
CA TYR A 72 -9.67 -6.97 -4.83
C TYR A 72 -8.38 -6.18 -5.00
N LYS A 73 -7.23 -6.70 -4.56
CA LYS A 73 -5.92 -6.09 -4.84
C LYS A 73 -5.54 -6.08 -6.32
N ALA A 74 -6.16 -6.92 -7.13
CA ALA A 74 -5.99 -6.88 -8.59
C ALA A 74 -6.50 -5.56 -9.20
N TYR A 75 -7.34 -4.80 -8.49
CA TYR A 75 -7.81 -3.49 -8.93
C TYR A 75 -6.87 -2.39 -8.44
N SER A 76 -6.24 -1.67 -9.36
CA SER A 76 -5.30 -0.58 -9.07
C SER A 76 -5.84 0.46 -8.08
N HIS A 77 -7.10 0.88 -8.23
CA HIS A 77 -7.72 1.86 -7.33
C HIS A 77 -7.82 1.38 -5.87
N VAL A 78 -7.99 0.09 -5.62
CA VAL A 78 -7.99 -0.48 -4.26
C VAL A 78 -6.59 -0.43 -3.67
N SER A 79 -5.59 -0.91 -4.41
CA SER A 79 -4.18 -0.89 -4.01
C SER A 79 -3.66 0.54 -3.79
N ASN A 80 -4.06 1.49 -4.64
CA ASN A 80 -3.75 2.91 -4.48
C ASN A 80 -4.38 3.52 -3.22
N THR A 81 -5.60 3.09 -2.87
CA THR A 81 -6.25 3.54 -1.63
C THR A 81 -5.55 2.95 -0.40
N LEU A 82 -5.13 1.68 -0.46
CA LEU A 82 -4.31 1.05 0.58
C LEU A 82 -2.98 1.78 0.78
N LEU A 83 -2.27 2.14 -0.31
CA LEU A 83 -1.08 2.99 -0.23
C LEU A 83 -1.39 4.30 0.51
N SER A 84 -2.47 5.00 0.13
CA SER A 84 -2.86 6.26 0.77
C SER A 84 -3.15 6.11 2.27
N LEU A 85 -3.82 5.03 2.67
CA LEU A 85 -4.10 4.68 4.06
C LEU A 85 -2.80 4.55 4.86
N TYR A 86 -1.86 3.73 4.39
CA TYR A 86 -0.61 3.48 5.12
C TYR A 86 0.31 4.71 5.15
N VAL A 87 0.34 5.50 4.06
CA VAL A 87 1.07 6.78 4.04
C VAL A 87 0.52 7.73 5.12
N LYS A 88 -0.81 7.85 5.26
CA LYS A 88 -1.41 8.70 6.31
C LYS A 88 -1.26 8.11 7.72
N GLY A 89 -1.16 6.78 7.79
CA GLY A 89 -0.77 6.04 8.98
C GLY A 89 0.69 6.23 9.38
N GLN A 90 1.53 6.84 8.52
CA GLN A 90 2.99 6.93 8.68
C GLN A 90 3.67 5.56 8.77
N ASP A 91 3.05 4.53 8.20
CA ASP A 91 3.58 3.17 8.18
C ASP A 91 4.29 2.91 6.85
N LEU A 92 5.54 3.34 6.77
CA LEU A 92 6.33 3.20 5.54
C LEU A 92 6.57 1.73 5.18
N VAL A 93 6.68 0.83 6.16
CA VAL A 93 6.90 -0.60 5.91
C VAL A 93 5.74 -1.18 5.11
N SER A 94 4.51 -0.91 5.55
CA SER A 94 3.29 -1.35 4.86
C SER A 94 3.13 -0.69 3.49
N VAL A 95 3.52 0.58 3.34
CA VAL A 95 3.52 1.26 2.03
C VAL A 95 4.42 0.52 1.03
N LYS A 96 5.65 0.17 1.42
CA LYS A 96 6.58 -0.55 0.54
C LYS A 96 6.01 -1.88 0.10
N TRP A 97 5.38 -2.62 1.01
CA TRP A 97 4.87 -3.95 0.70
C TRP A 97 3.64 -3.93 -0.18
N VAL A 98 2.69 -3.05 0.11
CA VAL A 98 1.52 -2.88 -0.76
C VAL A 98 1.99 -2.52 -2.16
N PHE A 99 3.02 -1.68 -2.29
CA PHE A 99 3.61 -1.35 -3.59
C PHE A 99 4.30 -2.54 -4.27
N GLU A 100 5.09 -3.34 -3.53
CA GLU A 100 5.73 -4.56 -4.06
C GLU A 100 4.73 -5.57 -4.62
N GLU A 101 3.52 -5.60 -4.08
CA GLU A 101 2.44 -6.50 -4.52
C GLU A 101 1.65 -5.97 -5.74
N ILE A 102 1.89 -4.73 -6.18
CA ILE A 102 1.26 -4.19 -7.39
C ILE A 102 2.05 -4.68 -8.62
N GLU A 103 1.45 -5.56 -9.41
CA GLU A 103 2.08 -6.10 -10.63
C GLU A 103 2.37 -5.03 -11.68
N ASN A 104 1.46 -4.07 -11.85
CA ASN A 104 1.55 -3.00 -12.84
C ASN A 104 1.29 -1.63 -12.18
N PRO A 105 2.28 -1.04 -11.49
CA PRO A 105 2.08 0.21 -10.77
C PRO A 105 1.86 1.37 -11.75
N ASP A 106 0.79 2.12 -11.53
CA ASP A 106 0.47 3.32 -12.30
C ASP A 106 1.24 4.55 -11.77
N VAL A 107 1.15 5.68 -12.49
CA VAL A 107 1.80 6.94 -12.10
C VAL A 107 1.43 7.35 -10.67
N TYR A 108 0.19 7.09 -10.24
CA TYR A 108 -0.24 7.39 -8.88
C TYR A 108 0.49 6.53 -7.84
N SER A 109 0.62 5.23 -8.08
CA SER A 109 1.33 4.28 -7.21
C SER A 109 2.77 4.74 -6.97
N TRP A 110 3.48 5.05 -8.06
CA TRP A 110 4.87 5.50 -8.06
C TRP A 110 5.07 6.83 -7.34
N THR A 111 4.27 7.84 -7.68
CA THR A 111 4.37 9.17 -7.07
C THR A 111 3.99 9.14 -5.59
N THR A 112 3.02 8.31 -5.21
CA THR A 112 2.66 8.08 -3.80
C THR A 112 3.82 7.46 -3.04
N LEU A 113 4.47 6.42 -3.58
CA LEU A 113 5.62 5.80 -2.94
C LEU A 113 6.78 6.80 -2.74
N LEU A 114 7.22 7.47 -3.80
CA LEU A 114 8.33 8.44 -3.72
C LEU A 114 8.03 9.59 -2.76
N SER A 115 6.82 10.15 -2.82
CA SER A 115 6.42 11.22 -1.90
C SER A 115 6.31 10.74 -0.45
N SER A 116 5.96 9.48 -0.23
CA SER A 116 5.93 8.90 1.12
C SER A 116 7.34 8.68 1.68
N CYS A 117 8.29 8.22 0.86
CA CYS A 117 9.67 7.97 1.29
C CYS A 117 10.37 9.27 1.69
N THR A 118 10.16 10.34 0.91
CA THR A 118 10.67 11.68 1.24
C THR A 118 10.06 12.25 2.52
N LYS A 119 8.76 12.03 2.76
CA LYS A 119 8.06 12.50 3.97
C LYS A 119 8.38 11.70 5.23
N LEU A 120 8.55 10.38 5.10
CA LEU A 120 8.74 9.45 6.21
C LEU A 120 10.23 9.15 6.49
N GLY A 121 11.14 9.70 5.69
CA GLY A 121 12.57 9.79 6.01
C GLY A 121 13.46 8.69 5.43
N ASP A 122 12.97 7.90 4.49
CA ASP A 122 13.75 6.85 3.83
C ASP A 122 14.17 7.25 2.42
N VAL A 123 15.13 8.16 2.37
CA VAL A 123 15.66 8.70 1.11
C VAL A 123 16.41 7.63 0.31
N GLY A 124 17.04 6.66 0.99
CA GLY A 124 17.77 5.57 0.34
C GLY A 124 16.84 4.70 -0.51
N PHE A 125 15.74 4.25 0.09
CA PHE A 125 14.73 3.49 -0.65
C PHE A 125 14.06 4.32 -1.75
N ALA A 126 13.87 5.64 -1.55
CA ALA A 126 13.34 6.51 -2.60
C ALA A 126 14.23 6.51 -3.86
N CYS A 127 15.56 6.55 -3.69
CA CYS A 127 16.52 6.49 -4.79
C CYS A 127 16.49 5.12 -5.48
N GLU A 128 16.48 4.02 -4.73
CA GLU A 128 16.40 2.66 -5.30
C GLU A 128 15.13 2.46 -6.13
N VAL A 129 13.99 2.94 -5.62
CA VAL A 129 12.71 2.90 -6.32
C VAL A 129 12.77 3.73 -7.60
N PHE A 130 13.34 4.94 -7.55
CA PHE A 130 13.47 5.83 -8.70
C PHE A 130 14.33 5.20 -9.81
N ASP A 131 15.47 4.61 -9.45
CA ASP A 131 16.36 3.95 -10.41
C ASP A 131 15.71 2.72 -11.05
N GLY A 132 14.88 1.98 -10.29
CA GLY A 132 14.12 0.83 -10.76
C GLY A 132 12.87 1.14 -11.60
N MET A 133 12.45 2.41 -11.70
CA MET A 133 11.26 2.81 -12.49
C MET A 133 11.38 2.45 -13.97
N SER A 134 12.60 2.53 -14.51
CA SER A 134 12.92 2.26 -15.92
C SER A 134 12.67 0.81 -16.33
N GLU A 135 12.80 -0.13 -15.38
CA GLU A 135 12.72 -1.57 -15.65
C GLU A 135 11.31 -2.14 -15.49
N LYS A 136 10.48 -1.54 -14.62
CA LYS A 136 9.10 -1.98 -14.35
C LYS A 136 8.04 -1.38 -15.27
N GLY A 137 8.43 -0.72 -16.35
CA GLY A 137 7.51 -0.29 -17.40
C GLY A 137 6.62 0.89 -17.02
N CYS A 138 7.18 1.95 -16.41
CA CYS A 138 6.50 3.24 -16.44
C CYS A 138 6.56 3.77 -17.88
N GLY A 139 5.44 3.71 -18.59
CA GLY A 139 5.31 4.35 -19.91
C GLY A 139 5.66 5.82 -19.77
N SER A 140 6.86 6.18 -20.24
CA SER A 140 7.39 7.53 -20.40
C SER A 140 6.84 8.53 -19.37
N VAL A 141 7.53 8.66 -18.24
CA VAL A 141 7.72 10.01 -17.71
C VAL A 141 8.46 10.77 -18.83
N GLU A 142 7.70 11.39 -19.73
CA GLU A 142 8.25 12.57 -20.37
C GLU A 142 8.70 13.45 -19.20
N CYS A 143 9.99 13.78 -19.18
CA CYS A 143 10.59 14.78 -18.31
C CYS A 143 9.96 16.16 -18.58
N ASN A 144 8.65 16.29 -18.48
CA ASN A 144 7.89 17.48 -18.79
C ASN A 144 7.32 18.07 -17.49
N GLU A 145 7.92 19.19 -17.12
CA GLU A 145 7.47 20.28 -16.25
C GLU A 145 7.47 20.16 -14.72
N TYR A 146 7.55 18.98 -14.08
CA TYR A 146 7.38 18.90 -12.62
C TYR A 146 8.63 18.55 -11.78
N TRP A 147 9.79 18.34 -12.42
CA TRP A 147 11.03 17.99 -11.71
C TRP A 147 12.19 18.87 -12.18
N VAL A 148 12.49 19.94 -11.43
CA VAL A 148 13.73 20.70 -11.59
C VAL A 148 14.47 20.68 -10.25
N CYS A 149 15.63 20.01 -10.24
CA CYS A 149 16.68 20.15 -9.24
C CYS A 149 16.20 20.06 -7.77
N GLY A 150 15.60 18.93 -7.39
CA GLY A 150 15.42 18.56 -5.99
C GLY A 150 14.25 19.21 -5.23
N LYS A 151 13.28 19.81 -5.93
CA LYS A 151 11.98 20.18 -5.34
C LYS A 151 10.83 19.85 -6.29
N TRP A 152 9.76 19.29 -5.72
CA TRP A 152 8.46 19.15 -6.37
C TRP A 152 7.72 20.49 -6.24
N VAL A 153 7.21 21.04 -7.36
CA VAL A 153 6.26 22.16 -7.37
C VAL A 153 4.85 21.60 -7.35
#